data_AF-A0A6M6JQ20-F1
#
_entry.id   AF-A0A6M6JQ20-F1
#
_cell.length_a   1.000
_cell.length_b   1.000
_cell.length_c   1.000
_cell.angle_alpha   90.00
_cell.angle_beta   90.00
_cell.angle_gamma   90.00
#
_symmetry.space_group_name_H-M   'P 1'
#
loop_
_entity.id
_entity.type
_entity.pdbx_description
1 polymer ?
#
loop_
_entity_poly.entity_id
_entity_poly.type
_entity_poly.pdbx_seq_one_letter_code
_entity_poly.pdbx_strand_id
1 'polypeptide(L)' 'MTVPIPGPPRPTDPRGPDPRAAVAAAMAGLDALAERPLAEHVDAYERVHTALGDALAAGSA' A
#
# COMPACT_ATOMS: atom_id res chain seq x y z
N MET A 1 28.65 28.39 -20.19
CA MET A 1 28.04 27.08 -19.88
C MET A 1 26.87 27.33 -18.92
N THR A 2 25.63 27.07 -19.34
CA THR A 2 24.45 27.28 -18.48
C THR A 2 24.16 25.97 -17.76
N VAL A 3 24.31 25.93 -16.44
CA VAL A 3 23.89 24.79 -15.63
C VAL A 3 22.39 24.99 -15.34
N PRO A 4 21.52 24.01 -15.68
CA PRO A 4 20.10 24.14 -15.36
C PRO A 4 19.94 24.07 -13.84
N ILE A 5 19.29 25.09 -13.28
CA ILE A 5 18.93 25.13 -11.87
C ILE A 5 17.92 24.00 -11.63
N PRO A 6 18.18 23.08 -10.66
CA PRO A 6 17.19 22.08 -10.27
C PRO A 6 15.90 22.79 -9.87
N GLY A 7 14.80 22.46 -10.54
CA GLY A 7 13.48 22.99 -10.19
C GLY A 7 13.14 22.72 -8.72
N PRO A 8 12.28 23.55 -8.10
CA PRO A 8 11.93 23.39 -6.69
C PRO A 8 11.41 21.97 -6.42
N PRO A 9 11.71 21.40 -5.24
CA PRO A 9 11.22 20.08 -4.87
C PRO A 9 9.70 20.06 -5.00
N ARG A 10 9.20 19.12 -5.80
CA ARG A 10 7.76 18.89 -5.96
C ARG A 10 7.21 18.57 -4.56
N PRO A 11 6.09 19.18 -4.12
CA PRO A 11 5.52 18.85 -2.83
C PRO A 11 5.23 17.36 -2.80
N THR A 12 5.97 16.62 -1.98
CA THR A 12 5.52 15.32 -1.49
C THR A 12 4.24 15.60 -0.73
N ASP A 13 3.13 14.99 -1.14
CA ASP A 13 1.89 15.07 -0.36
C ASP A 13 2.23 14.62 1.07
N PRO A 14 2.05 15.48 2.09
CA PRO A 14 2.39 15.12 3.48
C PRO A 14 1.58 13.92 3.98
N ARG A 15 0.48 13.61 3.28
CA ARG A 15 -0.34 12.44 3.53
C ARG A 15 0.19 11.31 2.68
N GLY A 16 1.21 10.61 3.19
CA GLY A 16 1.50 9.26 2.72
C GLY A 16 0.21 8.42 2.67
N PRO A 17 0.15 7.36 1.84
CA PRO A 17 -1.07 6.56 1.69
C PRO A 17 -1.59 6.13 3.07
N ASP A 18 -2.87 6.40 3.35
CA ASP A 18 -3.49 6.10 4.64
C ASP A 18 -3.37 4.59 4.92
N PRO A 19 -2.61 4.18 5.95
CA PRO A 19 -2.39 2.77 6.23
C PRO A 19 -3.69 2.02 6.55
N ARG A 20 -4.68 2.68 7.14
CA ARG A 20 -6.00 2.07 7.39
C ARG A 20 -6.76 1.82 6.10
N ALA A 21 -6.68 2.76 5.14
CA ALA A 21 -7.30 2.59 3.84
C ALA A 21 -6.65 1.44 3.05
N ALA A 22 -5.32 1.27 3.16
CA ALA A 22 -4.61 0.16 2.54
C ALA A 22 -5.05 -1.20 3.11
N VAL A 23 -5.18 -1.31 4.44
CA VAL A 23 -5.69 -2.53 5.09
C VAL A 23 -7.15 -2.80 4.68
N ALA A 24 -8.00 -1.77 4.65
CA ALA A 24 -9.40 -1.91 4.23
C ALA A 24 -9.52 -2.42 2.78
N ALA A 25 -8.70 -1.91 1.87
CA ALA A 25 -8.67 -2.37 0.48
C ALA A 25 -8.19 -3.83 0.37
N ALA A 26 -7.18 -4.24 1.14
CA ALA A 26 -6.71 -5.61 1.17
C ALA A 26 -7.78 -6.58 1.69
N MET A 27 -8.50 -6.18 2.75
CA MET A 27 -9.63 -6.97 3.31
C MET A 27 -10.79 -7.11 2.32
N ALA A 28 -11.19 -6.03 1.63
CA ALA A 28 -12.22 -6.08 0.60
C ALA A 28 -11.84 -7.02 -0.56
N GLY A 29 -10.55 -7.16 -0.86
CA GLY A 29 -10.04 -8.14 -1.83
C GLY A 29 -10.29 -9.61 -1.46
N LEU A 30 -10.67 -9.89 -0.20
CA LEU A 30 -11.04 -11.23 0.26
C LEU A 30 -12.53 -11.56 0.05
N ASP A 31 -13.40 -10.56 -0.19
CA ASP A 31 -14.86 -10.77 -0.24
C ASP A 31 -15.27 -11.77 -1.33
N ALA A 32 -14.56 -11.77 -2.47
CA ALA A 32 -14.78 -12.70 -3.58
C ALA A 32 -13.76 -13.87 -3.61
N LEU A 33 -13.00 -14.09 -2.54
CA LEU A 33 -11.89 -15.04 -2.56
C LEU A 33 -12.36 -16.47 -2.84
N ALA A 34 -13.51 -16.86 -2.31
CA ALA A 34 -14.08 -18.20 -2.49
C ALA A 34 -14.41 -18.52 -3.96
N GLU A 35 -14.66 -17.50 -4.79
CA GLU A 35 -14.95 -17.65 -6.22
C GLU A 35 -13.67 -17.74 -7.07
N ARG A 36 -12.51 -17.47 -6.47
CA ARG A 36 -11.21 -17.46 -7.15
C ARG A 36 -10.51 -18.82 -7.05
N PRO A 37 -9.65 -19.17 -8.01
CA PRO A 37 -8.83 -20.39 -7.95
C PRO A 37 -8.02 -20.47 -6.66
N LEU A 38 -7.94 -21.68 -6.07
CA LEU A 38 -7.22 -21.91 -4.82
C LEU A 38 -5.76 -21.45 -4.86
N ALA A 39 -5.12 -21.56 -6.03
CA ALA A 39 -3.75 -21.08 -6.24
C ALA A 39 -3.58 -19.58 -5.95
N GLU A 40 -4.64 -18.78 -6.10
CA GLU A 40 -4.60 -17.33 -5.85
C GLU A 40 -4.92 -16.95 -4.41
N HIS A 41 -5.32 -17.90 -3.57
CA HIS A 41 -5.73 -17.61 -2.19
C HIS A 41 -4.53 -17.16 -1.36
N VAL A 42 -3.39 -17.82 -1.54
CA VAL A 42 -2.14 -17.48 -0.86
C VAL A 42 -1.75 -16.03 -1.17
N ASP A 43 -1.72 -15.64 -2.45
CA ASP A 43 -1.39 -14.27 -2.86
C ASP A 43 -2.34 -13.23 -2.26
N ALA A 44 -3.63 -13.56 -2.12
CA ALA A 44 -4.60 -12.65 -1.51
C ALA A 44 -4.33 -12.45 -0.01
N TYR A 45 -4.03 -13.52 0.73
CA TYR A 45 -3.68 -13.43 2.14
C TYR A 45 -2.32 -12.75 2.37
N GLU A 46 -1.33 -12.99 1.52
CA GLU A 46 -0.03 -12.30 1.57
C GLU A 46 -0.15 -10.78 1.42
N ARG A 47 -1.06 -10.30 0.56
CA ARG A 47 -1.35 -8.86 0.43
C ARG A 47 -1.92 -8.29 1.73
N VAL A 48 -2.79 -9.02 2.42
CA VAL A 48 -3.33 -8.60 3.72
C VAL A 48 -2.24 -8.55 4.78
N HIS A 49 -1.38 -9.56 4.86
CA HIS A 49 -0.24 -9.56 5.78
C HIS A 49 0.72 -8.40 5.53
N THR A 50 1.01 -8.12 4.26
CA THR A 50 1.87 -6.99 3.86
C THR A 50 1.23 -5.66 4.29
N ALA A 51 -0.05 -5.44 3.97
CA ALA A 51 -0.75 -4.21 4.32
C ALA A 51 -0.81 -3.98 5.84
N LEU A 52 -1.03 -5.04 6.62
CA LEU A 52 -1.01 -4.98 8.08
C LEU A 52 0.40 -4.68 8.61
N GLY A 53 1.43 -5.34 8.06
CA GLY A 53 2.83 -5.11 8.42
C GLY A 53 3.25 -3.66 8.19
N ASP A 54 2.94 -3.12 7.01
CA ASP A 54 3.21 -1.74 6.63
C ASP A 54 2.48 -0.75 7.56
N ALA A 55 1.20 -1.02 7.87
CA ALA A 55 0.42 -0.17 8.76
C ALA A 55 0.96 -0.15 10.20
N LEU A 56 1.39 -1.31 10.71
CA LEU A 56 2.02 -1.41 12.02
C LEU A 56 3.38 -0.71 12.04
N ALA A 57 4.20 -0.87 11.01
CA ALA A 57 5.48 -0.19 10.88
C ALA A 57 5.32 1.34 10.82
N ALA A 58 4.33 1.83 10.08
CA ALA A 58 4.01 3.26 9.98
C ALA A 58 3.50 3.85 11.30
N GLY A 59 2.78 3.07 12.11
CA GLY A 59 2.29 3.49 13.42
C GLY A 59 3.31 3.39 14.56
N SER A 60 4.44 2.70 14.33
CA SER A 60 5.53 2.55 15.29
C SER A 60 6.68 3.57 15.09
N ALA A 61 6.55 4.47 14.11
CA ALA A 61 7.54 5.48 13.74
C ALA A 61 7.37 6.80 14.50
#